data_AF-A0A852K6M9-F1
#
_entry.id   AF-A0A852K6M9-F1
#
_cell.length_a   1.000
_cell.length_b   1.000
_cell.length_c   1.000
_cell.angle_alpha   90.00
_cell.angle_beta   90.00
_cell.angle_gamma   90.00
#
_symmetry.space_group_name_H-M   'P 1'
#
loop_
_entity.id
_entity.type
_entity.pdbx_description
1 polymer ?
#
loop_
_entity_poly.entity_id
_entity_poly.type
_entity_poly.pdbx_seq_one_letter_code
_entity_poly.pdbx_strand_id
1 'polypeptide(L)'
;MSCKALALCLLGLLTISSACYIQNCPIGGKRAVLDMDIRKCLPCGPRNKGHCFGPNICCGEELGCYIGTSEALRCQEENFLPTPCESGRKPCGSGGSCAAPGICCST
;
A
#
# COMPACT_ATOMS: atom_id res chain seq x y z
N MET A 1 -55.26 -1.47 -11.83
CA MET A 1 -54.45 -2.02 -10.70
C MET A 1 -53.04 -2.47 -11.11
N SER A 2 -52.78 -2.78 -12.39
CA SER A 2 -51.45 -3.22 -12.88
C SER A 2 -50.34 -2.16 -12.78
N CYS A 3 -50.64 -0.89 -13.04
CA CYS A 3 -49.64 0.19 -13.09
C CYS A 3 -48.97 0.50 -11.74
N LYS A 4 -49.72 0.41 -10.62
CA LYS A 4 -49.17 0.63 -9.26
C LYS A 4 -48.23 -0.51 -8.82
N ALA A 5 -48.57 -1.74 -9.17
CA ALA A 5 -47.70 -2.90 -8.90
C ALA A 5 -46.40 -2.80 -9.73
N LEU A 6 -46.50 -2.38 -10.99
CA LEU A 6 -45.35 -2.17 -11.86
C LEU A 6 -44.42 -1.06 -11.34
N ALA A 7 -44.99 0.06 -10.86
CA ALA A 7 -44.23 1.14 -10.24
C ALA A 7 -43.52 0.66 -8.95
N LEU A 8 -44.20 -0.09 -8.09
CA LEU A 8 -43.61 -0.66 -6.87
C LEU A 8 -42.47 -1.64 -7.19
N CYS A 9 -42.61 -2.48 -8.21
CA CYS A 9 -41.55 -3.39 -8.65
C CYS A 9 -40.32 -2.63 -9.18
N LEU A 10 -40.53 -1.58 -9.98
CA LEU A 10 -39.43 -0.75 -10.49
C LEU A 10 -38.68 -0.03 -9.36
N LEU A 11 -39.41 0.55 -8.38
CA LEU A 11 -38.78 1.15 -7.20
C LEU A 11 -38.00 0.11 -6.39
N GLY A 12 -38.55 -1.10 -6.20
CA GLY A 12 -37.86 -2.19 -5.50
C GLY A 12 -36.54 -2.56 -6.18
N LEU A 13 -36.55 -2.76 -7.50
CA LEU A 13 -35.35 -3.08 -8.28
C LEU A 13 -34.26 -1.99 -8.20
N LEU A 14 -34.67 -0.72 -8.21
CA LEU A 14 -33.77 0.43 -8.05
C LEU A 14 -33.11 0.48 -6.66
N THR A 15 -33.82 0.09 -5.60
CA THR A 15 -33.25 0.03 -4.25
C THR A 15 -32.31 -1.15 -4.04
N ILE A 16 -32.56 -2.28 -4.71
CA ILE A 16 -31.70 -3.47 -4.62
C ILE A 16 -30.39 -3.25 -5.40
N SER A 17 -30.47 -2.59 -6.55
CA SER A 17 -29.26 -2.27 -7.34
C SER A 17 -28.36 -1.25 -6.66
N SER A 18 -28.90 -0.30 -5.89
CA SER A 18 -28.09 0.64 -5.10
C SER A 18 -27.46 -0.02 -3.87
N ALA A 19 -28.15 -0.97 -3.22
CA ALA A 19 -27.61 -1.69 -2.05
C ALA A 19 -26.48 -2.68 -2.41
N CYS A 20 -26.48 -3.23 -3.63
CA CYS A 20 -25.38 -4.07 -4.15
C CYS A 20 -24.22 -3.25 -4.73
N TYR A 21 -24.37 -1.92 -4.84
CA TYR A 21 -23.30 -1.06 -5.30
C TYR A 21 -22.38 -0.73 -4.12
N ILE A 22 -21.38 -1.60 -3.90
CA ILE A 22 -20.30 -1.35 -2.93
C ILE A 22 -19.58 -0.05 -3.33
N GLN A 23 -19.88 1.03 -2.61
CA GLN A 23 -19.18 2.32 -2.74
C GLN A 23 -17.90 2.38 -1.91
N ASN A 24 -17.80 1.53 -0.88
CA ASN A 24 -16.61 1.38 -0.05
C ASN A 24 -15.80 0.16 -0.51
N CYS A 25 -15.31 0.19 -1.76
CA CYS A 25 -14.27 -0.75 -2.13
C CYS A 25 -13.02 -0.42 -1.29
N PRO A 26 -12.43 -1.40 -0.57
CA PRO A 26 -11.16 -1.18 0.07
C PRO A 26 -10.15 -0.76 -1.00
N ILE A 27 -9.30 0.19 -0.63
CA ILE A 27 -8.17 0.62 -1.45
C ILE A 27 -7.34 -0.62 -1.85
N GLY A 28 -7.03 -0.75 -3.15
CA GLY A 28 -6.14 -1.80 -3.65
C GLY A 28 -6.79 -3.06 -4.25
N GLY A 29 -7.79 -2.91 -5.13
CA GLY A 29 -8.24 -4.04 -5.97
C GLY A 29 -7.14 -4.52 -6.95
N LYS A 30 -7.16 -5.80 -7.37
CA LYS A 30 -6.12 -6.43 -8.22
C LYS A 30 -5.77 -5.66 -9.51
N ARG A 31 -6.67 -4.77 -9.97
CA ARG A 31 -6.53 -3.98 -11.20
C ARG A 31 -6.04 -2.55 -10.97
N ALA A 32 -6.01 -2.06 -9.73
CA ALA A 32 -5.52 -0.71 -9.41
C ALA A 32 -3.98 -0.61 -9.44
N VAL A 33 -3.28 -1.75 -9.45
CA VAL A 33 -1.81 -1.83 -9.45
C VAL A 33 -1.21 -1.59 -10.84
N LEU A 34 -1.96 -1.82 -11.92
CA LEU A 34 -1.41 -1.90 -13.28
C LEU A 34 -1.07 -0.54 -13.93
N ASP A 35 -1.42 0.59 -13.31
CA ASP A 35 -1.26 1.93 -13.91
C ASP A 35 -0.74 2.99 -12.92
N MET A 36 -0.12 2.56 -11.82
CA MET A 36 0.46 3.48 -10.83
C MET A 36 1.98 3.42 -10.86
N ASP A 37 2.61 4.58 -11.03
CA ASP A 37 4.06 4.75 -10.89
C ASP A 37 4.47 4.28 -9.49
N ILE A 38 5.38 3.30 -9.40
CA ILE A 38 5.84 2.75 -8.12
C ILE A 38 6.76 3.79 -7.48
N ARG A 39 6.24 4.52 -6.50
CA ARG A 39 7.03 5.54 -5.79
C ARG A 39 8.09 4.89 -4.90
N LYS A 40 9.09 5.68 -4.52
CA LYS A 40 10.01 5.29 -3.45
C LYS A 40 9.28 5.34 -2.10
N CYS A 41 9.52 4.36 -1.23
CA CYS A 41 8.90 4.39 0.09
C CYS A 41 9.41 5.57 0.93
N LEU A 42 8.66 5.90 1.98
CA LEU A 42 8.91 7.04 2.86
C LEU A 42 10.37 7.10 3.31
N PRO A 43 10.96 8.30 3.33
CA PRO A 43 12.29 8.49 3.88
C PRO A 43 12.27 8.34 5.40
N CYS A 44 13.36 7.83 5.97
CA CYS A 44 13.47 7.51 7.38
C CYS A 44 14.92 7.68 7.88
N GLY A 45 15.11 7.49 9.19
CA GLY A 45 16.42 7.58 9.83
C GLY A 45 17.05 8.97 9.88
N PRO A 46 18.31 9.05 10.34
CA PRO A 46 18.98 10.32 10.56
C PRO A 46 19.02 11.18 9.29
N ARG A 47 18.53 12.41 9.40
CA ARG A 47 18.46 13.39 8.30
C ARG A 47 17.69 12.88 7.06
N ASN A 48 16.76 11.94 7.23
CA ASN A 48 15.97 11.35 6.14
C ASN A 48 16.83 10.71 5.04
N LYS A 49 18.02 10.19 5.40
CA LYS A 49 18.96 9.57 4.45
C LYS A 49 18.63 8.10 4.13
N GLY A 50 17.74 7.48 4.91
CA GLY A 50 17.25 6.12 4.66
C GLY A 50 15.89 6.11 3.98
N HIS A 51 15.46 4.93 3.57
CA HIS A 51 14.10 4.66 3.11
C HIS A 51 13.55 3.40 3.77
N CYS A 52 12.22 3.32 3.85
CA CYS A 52 11.54 2.18 4.44
C CYS A 52 11.62 0.94 3.53
N PHE A 53 12.00 -0.19 4.12
CA PHE A 53 12.00 -1.51 3.49
C PHE A 53 10.92 -2.44 4.07
N GLY A 54 10.23 -2.00 5.11
CA GLY A 54 9.12 -2.71 5.75
C GLY A 54 8.66 -2.00 7.02
N PRO A 55 7.62 -2.51 7.69
CA PRO A 55 7.17 -1.96 8.97
C PRO A 55 8.30 -2.11 9.99
N ASN A 56 8.80 -0.99 10.50
CA ASN A 56 9.95 -0.93 11.42
C ASN A 56 11.31 -1.32 10.79
N ILE A 57 11.48 -1.22 9.47
CA ILE A 57 12.77 -1.42 8.80
C ILE A 57 13.13 -0.16 8.00
N CYS A 58 14.21 0.50 8.40
CA CYS A 58 14.75 1.68 7.72
C CYS A 58 16.19 1.43 7.29
N CYS A 59 16.50 1.57 6.00
CA CYS A 59 17.84 1.34 5.48
C CYS A 59 18.32 2.46 4.55
N GLY A 60 19.64 2.69 4.52
CA GLY A 60 20.27 3.63 3.61
C GLY A 60 21.74 3.28 3.38
N GLU A 61 22.27 3.67 2.22
CA GLU A 61 23.63 3.30 1.81
C GLU A 61 24.71 3.71 2.81
N GLU A 62 24.59 4.89 3.41
CA GLU A 62 25.53 5.43 4.40
C GLU A 62 25.15 5.08 5.86
N LEU A 63 23.97 4.53 6.09
CA LEU A 63 23.40 4.30 7.42
C LEU A 63 23.43 2.83 7.84
N GLY A 64 23.49 1.90 6.88
CA GLY A 64 23.16 0.50 7.13
C GLY A 64 21.65 0.31 7.26
N CYS A 65 21.22 -0.51 8.23
CA CYS A 65 19.82 -0.79 8.49
C CYS A 65 19.49 -0.67 9.98
N TYR A 66 18.40 0.04 10.25
CA TYR A 66 17.76 0.20 11.55
C TYR A 66 16.49 -0.66 11.57
N ILE A 67 16.46 -1.66 12.46
CA ILE A 67 15.37 -2.64 12.56
C ILE A 67 14.79 -2.57 13.97
N GLY A 68 13.50 -2.22 14.08
CA GLY A 68 12.82 -2.13 15.38
C GLY A 68 13.27 -0.95 16.26
N THR A 69 13.96 0.04 15.69
CA THR A 69 14.45 1.22 16.42
C THR A 69 13.60 2.46 16.14
N SER A 70 13.86 3.55 16.87
CA SER A 70 13.16 4.83 16.71
C SER A 70 13.24 5.39 15.29
N GLU A 71 14.36 5.16 14.59
CA GLU A 71 14.63 5.62 13.23
C GLU A 71 13.66 5.03 12.20
N ALA A 72 13.08 3.86 12.50
CA ALA A 72 12.19 3.12 11.61
C ALA A 72 10.70 3.26 11.97
N LEU A 73 10.35 3.96 13.05
CA LEU A 73 8.94 4.14 13.47
C LEU A 73 8.10 4.82 12.41
N ARG A 74 8.68 5.78 11.67
CA ARG A 74 8.02 6.45 10.55
C ARG A 74 7.59 5.48 9.45
N CYS A 75 8.25 4.33 9.31
CA CYS A 75 7.88 3.33 8.31
C CYS A 75 6.54 2.65 8.57
N GLN A 76 5.97 2.78 9.78
CA GLN A 76 4.60 2.34 10.03
C GLN A 76 3.57 3.21 9.27
N GLU A 77 3.91 4.45 8.94
CA GLU A 77 3.04 5.35 8.15
C GLU A 77 2.77 4.77 6.76
N GLU A 78 3.68 3.95 6.21
CA GLU A 78 3.48 3.31 4.91
C GLU A 78 2.27 2.38 4.88
N ASN A 79 1.91 1.76 6.01
CA ASN A 79 0.75 0.86 6.08
C ASN A 79 -0.58 1.59 5.84
N PHE A 80 -0.59 2.92 5.96
CA PHE A 80 -1.77 3.75 5.75
C PHE A 80 -1.77 4.43 4.38
N LEU A 81 -0.69 4.32 3.60
CA LEU A 81 -0.61 4.91 2.28
C LEU A 81 -1.22 3.96 1.23
N PRO A 82 -2.16 4.44 0.41
CA PRO A 82 -2.87 3.60 -0.56
C PRO A 82 -2.05 3.27 -1.80
N THR A 83 -0.92 3.94 -1.99
CA THR A 83 -0.05 3.81 -3.16
C THR A 83 1.11 2.87 -2.87
N PRO A 84 1.35 1.87 -3.73
CA PRO A 84 2.45 0.94 -3.57
C PRO A 84 3.80 1.68 -3.67
N CYS A 85 4.81 1.18 -2.97
CA CYS A 85 6.14 1.76 -2.98
C CYS A 85 7.23 0.68 -2.98
N GLU A 86 8.42 1.05 -3.46
CA GLU A 86 9.61 0.18 -3.44
C GLU A 86 10.89 1.01 -3.22
N SER A 87 11.78 0.57 -2.32
CA SER A 87 13.00 1.29 -1.98
C SER A 87 14.27 0.71 -2.59
N GLY A 88 14.33 -0.62 -2.76
CA GLY A 88 15.51 -1.32 -3.28
C GLY A 88 15.40 -1.55 -4.79
N ARG A 89 16.50 -1.32 -5.52
CA ARG A 89 16.52 -1.52 -6.99
C ARG A 89 17.00 -2.90 -7.42
N LYS A 90 17.78 -3.57 -6.57
CA LYS A 90 18.40 -4.85 -6.90
C LYS A 90 17.78 -5.94 -6.03
N PRO A 91 17.10 -6.93 -6.63
CA PRO A 91 16.56 -8.06 -5.87
C PRO A 91 17.69 -8.93 -5.30
N CYS A 92 17.44 -9.54 -4.14
CA CYS A 92 18.36 -10.47 -3.48
C CYS A 92 17.60 -11.49 -2.62
N GLY A 93 18.20 -12.66 -2.38
CA GLY A 93 17.60 -13.69 -1.53
C GLY A 93 16.23 -14.17 -2.01
N SER A 94 15.35 -14.52 -1.06
CA SER A 94 14.00 -15.01 -1.32
C SER A 94 12.97 -13.87 -1.22
N GLY A 95 12.92 -13.01 -2.23
CA GLY A 95 11.96 -11.90 -2.30
C GLY A 95 12.38 -10.64 -1.51
N GLY A 96 13.67 -10.48 -1.23
CA GLY A 96 14.22 -9.25 -0.66
C GLY A 96 14.83 -8.34 -1.72
N SER A 97 15.24 -7.15 -1.26
CA SER A 97 15.98 -6.16 -2.07
C SER A 97 17.18 -5.64 -1.30
N CYS A 98 18.26 -5.31 -2.03
CA CYS A 98 19.48 -4.77 -1.44
C CYS A 98 19.18 -3.41 -0.80
N ALA A 99 19.39 -3.31 0.52
CA ALA A 99 18.96 -2.18 1.32
C ALA A 99 20.12 -1.26 1.75
N ALA A 100 21.31 -1.84 1.90
CA ALA A 100 22.57 -1.16 2.15
C ALA A 100 23.74 -2.05 1.65
N PRO A 101 25.00 -1.57 1.61
CA PRO A 101 26.14 -2.38 1.16
C PRO A 101 26.24 -3.72 1.90
N GLY A 102 26.07 -4.81 1.17
CA GLY A 102 26.12 -6.18 1.72
C GLY A 102 24.88 -6.63 2.52
N ILE A 103 23.83 -5.81 2.59
CA ILE A 103 22.61 -6.12 3.37
C ILE A 103 21.42 -6.33 2.44
N CYS A 104 20.78 -7.49 2.57
CA CYS A 104 19.53 -7.84 1.90
C CYS A 104 18.38 -7.78 2.91
N CYS A 105 17.32 -7.02 2.61
CA CYS A 105 16.14 -6.93 3.47
C CYS A 105 14.88 -7.36 2.71
N SER A 106 14.01 -8.09 3.40
CA SER A 106 12.62 -8.32 3.00
C SER A 106 11.69 -7.64 3.99
N THR A 107 10.43 -7.44 3.58
CA THR A 107 9.35 -6.96 4.45
C THR A 107 8.98 -7.95 5.54
#